data_AF-A0A849W8P5-F1
#
_entry.id   AF-A0A849W8P5-F1
#
_cell.length_a   1.000
_cell.length_b   1.000
_cell.length_c   1.000
_cell.angle_alpha   90.00
_cell.angle_beta   90.00
_cell.angle_gamma   90.00
#
_symmetry.space_group_name_H-M   'P 1'
#
loop_
_entity.id
_entity.type
_entity.pdbx_description
1 polymer ?
#
loop_
_entity_poly.entity_id
_entity_poly.type
_entity_poly.pdbx_seq_one_letter_code
_entity_poly.pdbx_strand_id
1 'polypeptide(L)'
;MVYQQKILEMKNIYQNLENTIQIFKEKTHLDCIPGCGDCCNRFEPYISVLEGIVIANWLYQNPGELESFFSKIKNKSEILCPFYKVDSLFHCGIYPIRPFICRTFAFSGKKVGNEIKYSPCLRIQHQCPDETRIAQEYISQGLIVPVYNEEYAKICQIDFLLATDMHPLIRSIEIALSEVIVSKDTRQKENSFSCSNSFTALVRKILEKANPVSLYSVKNGEVI
;
A
#
# COMPACT_ATOMS: atom_id res chain seq x y z
N MET A 1 4.20 20.20 1.21
CA MET A 1 3.01 19.33 1.20
C MET A 1 3.31 18.10 2.07
N VAL A 2 2.54 17.87 3.14
CA VAL A 2 2.89 16.93 4.24
C VAL A 2 3.24 15.51 3.78
N TYR A 3 2.58 15.02 2.73
CA TYR A 3 2.72 13.62 2.27
C TYR A 3 3.45 13.44 0.93
N GLN A 4 3.87 14.50 0.23
CA GLN A 4 4.39 14.34 -1.13
C GLN A 4 5.71 13.57 -1.19
N GLN A 5 6.61 13.83 -0.24
CA GLN A 5 7.87 13.09 -0.16
C GLN A 5 7.63 11.60 0.04
N LYS A 6 6.73 11.25 0.98
CA LYS A 6 6.36 9.85 1.26
C LYS A 6 5.70 9.17 0.06
N ILE A 7 4.84 9.88 -0.68
CA ILE A 7 4.23 9.38 -1.91
C ILE A 7 5.29 9.12 -2.98
N LEU A 8 6.28 10.01 -3.13
CA LEU A 8 7.38 9.83 -4.07
C LEU A 8 8.25 8.61 -3.70
N GLU A 9 8.57 8.45 -2.43
CA GLU A 9 9.33 7.30 -1.92
C GLU A 9 8.58 5.98 -2.12
N MET A 10 7.26 5.96 -1.84
CA MET A 10 6.40 4.80 -2.12
C MET A 10 6.41 4.44 -3.61
N LYS A 11 6.33 5.43 -4.51
CA LYS A 11 6.41 5.20 -5.96
C LYS A 11 7.76 4.59 -6.36
N ASN A 12 8.86 5.04 -5.76
CA ASN A 12 10.18 4.48 -6.03
C ASN A 12 10.28 3.01 -5.59
N ILE A 13 9.76 2.67 -4.40
CA ILE A 13 9.69 1.28 -3.93
C ILE A 13 8.87 0.42 -4.91
N TYR A 14 7.69 0.92 -5.32
CA TYR A 14 6.84 0.20 -6.27
C TYR A 14 7.49 0.02 -7.64
N GLN A 15 8.21 1.02 -8.14
CA GLN A 15 8.91 0.90 -9.41
C GLN A 15 10.01 -0.16 -9.35
N ASN A 16 10.79 -0.20 -8.27
CA ASN A 16 11.82 -1.23 -8.07
C ASN A 16 11.20 -2.63 -7.97
N LEU A 17 10.05 -2.73 -7.31
CA LEU A 17 9.30 -3.96 -7.21
C LEU A 17 8.77 -4.44 -8.57
N GLU A 18 8.18 -3.55 -9.37
CA GLU A 18 7.74 -3.87 -10.73
C GLU A 18 8.90 -4.31 -11.62
N ASN A 19 10.07 -3.66 -11.52
CA ASN A 19 11.26 -4.08 -12.27
C ASN A 19 11.69 -5.51 -11.90
N THR A 20 11.67 -5.84 -10.61
CA THR A 20 11.99 -7.20 -10.12
C THR A 20 10.98 -8.22 -10.63
N ILE A 21 9.69 -7.90 -10.53
CA ILE A 21 8.60 -8.75 -11.02
C ILE A 21 8.71 -8.93 -12.53
N GLN A 22 9.04 -7.88 -13.29
CA GLN A 22 9.18 -7.95 -14.73
C GLN A 22 10.29 -8.92 -15.16
N ILE A 23 11.45 -8.88 -14.49
CA ILE A 23 12.53 -9.86 -14.71
C ILE A 23 12.04 -11.28 -14.44
N PHE A 24 11.30 -11.50 -13.35
CA PHE A 24 10.71 -12.79 -13.05
C PHE A 24 9.77 -13.25 -14.18
N LYS A 25 8.83 -12.41 -14.59
CA LYS A 25 7.86 -12.71 -15.66
C LYS A 25 8.55 -13.08 -16.98
N GLU A 26 9.59 -12.33 -17.35
CA GLU A 26 10.37 -12.58 -18.56
C GLU A 26 11.10 -13.92 -18.52
N LYS A 27 11.63 -14.30 -17.36
CA LYS A 27 12.36 -15.57 -17.20
C LYS A 27 11.43 -16.77 -17.15
N THR A 28 10.28 -16.65 -16.48
CA THR A 28 9.39 -17.80 -16.23
C THR A 28 8.23 -17.89 -17.21
N HIS A 29 8.01 -16.87 -18.05
CA HIS A 29 6.85 -16.71 -18.91
C HIS A 29 5.50 -16.70 -18.16
N LEU A 30 5.53 -16.40 -16.85
CA LEU A 30 4.32 -16.26 -16.04
C LEU A 30 3.86 -14.81 -16.03
N ASP A 31 2.56 -14.57 -16.19
CA ASP A 31 1.93 -13.27 -15.98
C ASP A 31 0.50 -13.45 -15.43
N CYS A 32 -0.13 -12.33 -15.05
CA CYS A 32 -1.55 -12.30 -14.75
C CYS A 32 -2.32 -12.72 -15.99
N ILE A 33 -3.24 -13.68 -15.82
CA ILE A 33 -4.12 -14.10 -16.89
C ILE A 33 -4.99 -12.90 -17.34
N PRO A 34 -4.98 -12.51 -18.62
CA PRO A 34 -5.81 -11.42 -19.12
C PRO A 34 -7.30 -11.65 -18.86
N GLY A 35 -8.03 -10.60 -18.48
CA GLY A 35 -9.45 -10.70 -18.08
C GLY A 35 -9.66 -11.40 -16.74
N CYS A 36 -8.60 -11.70 -15.97
CA CYS A 36 -8.74 -12.17 -14.60
C CYS A 36 -9.01 -11.02 -13.64
N GLY A 37 -9.82 -11.28 -12.61
CA GLY A 37 -10.08 -10.36 -11.49
C GLY A 37 -10.21 -11.08 -10.15
N ASP A 38 -9.76 -12.34 -10.06
CA ASP A 38 -9.98 -13.21 -8.90
C ASP A 38 -9.41 -12.61 -7.61
N CYS A 39 -8.28 -11.90 -7.68
CA CYS A 39 -7.69 -11.23 -6.52
C CYS A 39 -8.58 -10.11 -5.95
N CYS A 40 -9.39 -9.45 -6.80
CA CYS A 40 -10.30 -8.39 -6.38
C CYS A 40 -11.64 -8.92 -5.84
N ASN A 41 -11.99 -10.16 -6.18
CA ASN A 41 -13.28 -10.76 -5.82
C ASN A 41 -13.21 -11.66 -4.58
N ARG A 42 -12.05 -12.24 -4.28
CA ARG A 42 -11.92 -13.30 -3.26
C ARG A 42 -11.66 -12.80 -1.84
N PHE A 43 -11.00 -11.66 -1.67
CA PHE A 43 -10.73 -11.11 -0.35
C PHE A 43 -10.56 -9.59 -0.40
N GLU A 44 -10.79 -8.92 0.73
CA GLU A 44 -10.36 -7.55 0.95
C GLU A 44 -8.97 -7.56 1.59
N PRO A 45 -7.92 -7.02 0.94
CA PRO A 45 -6.58 -7.02 1.50
C PRO A 45 -6.46 -6.05 2.68
N TYR A 46 -5.57 -6.38 3.63
CA TYR A 46 -5.10 -5.39 4.60
C TYR A 46 -3.95 -4.60 3.99
N ILE A 47 -4.00 -3.28 4.13
CA ILE A 47 -2.97 -2.36 3.65
C ILE A 47 -2.69 -1.31 4.71
N SER A 48 -1.52 -0.68 4.63
CA SER A 48 -1.16 0.40 5.56
C SER A 48 -1.88 1.70 5.23
N VAL A 49 -2.04 2.58 6.22
CA VAL A 49 -2.48 3.96 5.97
C VAL A 49 -1.50 4.68 5.03
N LEU A 50 -0.19 4.36 5.08
CA LEU A 50 0.79 4.90 4.13
C LEU A 50 0.46 4.56 2.67
N GLU A 51 0.14 3.30 2.39
CA GLU A 51 -0.33 2.87 1.07
C GLU A 51 -1.68 3.51 0.73
N GLY A 52 -2.57 3.61 1.72
CA GLY A 52 -3.84 4.33 1.62
C GLY A 52 -3.65 5.79 1.18
N ILE A 53 -2.61 6.49 1.65
CA ILE A 53 -2.30 7.88 1.28
C ILE A 53 -1.94 8.00 -0.21
N VAL A 54 -1.25 7.01 -0.77
CA VAL A 54 -0.95 6.97 -2.21
C VAL A 54 -2.26 6.89 -3.01
N ILE A 55 -3.17 6.01 -2.62
CA ILE A 55 -4.48 5.84 -3.26
C ILE A 55 -5.35 7.07 -3.07
N ALA A 56 -5.44 7.59 -1.85
CA ALA A 56 -6.21 8.79 -1.50
C ALA A 56 -5.74 10.02 -2.28
N ASN A 57 -4.43 10.20 -2.46
CA ASN A 57 -3.91 11.29 -3.28
C ASN A 57 -4.33 11.14 -4.76
N TRP A 58 -4.30 9.92 -5.32
CA TRP A 58 -4.77 9.68 -6.68
C TRP A 58 -6.28 9.89 -6.81
N LEU A 59 -7.08 9.39 -5.86
CA LEU A 59 -8.53 9.60 -5.85
C LEU A 59 -8.88 11.09 -5.80
N TYR A 60 -8.20 11.87 -4.95
CA TYR A 60 -8.38 13.32 -4.90
C TYR A 60 -8.08 14.01 -6.24
N GLN A 61 -7.10 13.49 -6.99
CA GLN A 61 -6.74 14.01 -8.31
C GLN A 61 -7.71 13.53 -9.41
N ASN A 62 -8.59 12.57 -9.13
CA ASN A 62 -9.52 11.96 -10.07
C ASN A 62 -10.95 11.92 -9.47
N PRO A 63 -11.68 13.05 -9.46
CA PRO A 63 -12.96 13.18 -8.75
C PRO A 63 -14.02 12.13 -9.13
N GLY A 64 -14.10 11.72 -10.41
CA GLY A 64 -15.03 10.68 -10.84
C GLY A 64 -14.72 9.29 -10.27
N GLU A 65 -13.43 8.97 -10.07
CA GLU A 65 -13.02 7.72 -9.43
C GLU A 65 -13.25 7.78 -7.91
N LEU A 66 -13.13 8.96 -7.29
CA LEU A 66 -13.50 9.20 -5.90
C LEU A 66 -15.00 9.03 -5.65
N GLU A 67 -15.85 9.60 -6.51
CA GLU A 67 -17.30 9.42 -6.44
C GLU A 67 -17.70 7.94 -6.62
N SER A 68 -17.11 7.28 -7.62
CA SER A 68 -17.30 5.85 -7.89
C SER A 68 -16.91 4.99 -6.67
N PHE A 69 -15.76 5.27 -6.05
CA PHE A 69 -15.31 4.60 -4.82
C PHE A 69 -16.35 4.73 -3.70
N PHE A 70 -16.82 5.95 -3.38
CA PHE A 70 -17.82 6.17 -2.34
C PHE A 70 -19.17 5.50 -2.65
N SER A 71 -19.59 5.53 -3.91
CA SER A 71 -20.82 4.86 -4.35
C SER A 71 -20.75 3.35 -4.13
N LYS A 72 -19.64 2.71 -4.49
CA LYS A 72 -19.46 1.26 -4.35
C LYS A 72 -19.39 0.80 -2.90
N ILE A 73 -18.70 1.54 -2.02
CA ILE A 73 -18.64 1.17 -0.59
C ILE A 73 -20.00 1.36 0.10
N LYS A 74 -20.80 2.34 -0.34
CA LYS A 74 -22.15 2.59 0.22
C LYS A 74 -23.13 1.50 -0.19
N ASN A 75 -23.10 1.09 -1.46
CA ASN A 75 -24.06 0.15 -2.02
C ASN A 75 -23.74 -1.32 -1.74
N LYS A 76 -22.69 -1.61 -0.94
CA LYS A 76 -22.23 -2.96 -0.57
C LYS A 76 -22.28 -3.94 -1.74
N SER A 77 -21.39 -3.74 -2.71
CA SER A 77 -21.25 -4.64 -3.86
C SER A 77 -20.97 -6.08 -3.40
N GLU A 78 -21.45 -7.06 -4.17
CA GLU A 78 -21.00 -8.47 -4.05
C GLU A 78 -19.48 -8.61 -4.29
N ILE A 79 -18.89 -7.64 -5.01
CA ILE A 79 -17.45 -7.56 -5.24
C ILE A 79 -16.78 -6.83 -4.08
N LEU A 80 -15.80 -7.48 -3.45
CA LEU A 80 -15.10 -6.98 -2.26
C LEU A 80 -14.25 -5.75 -2.54
N CYS A 81 -13.55 -5.69 -3.68
CA CYS A 81 -12.69 -4.56 -4.01
C CYS A 81 -13.47 -3.42 -4.70
N PRO A 82 -13.49 -2.19 -4.14
CA PRO A 82 -14.19 -1.06 -4.76
C PRO A 82 -13.56 -0.61 -6.08
N PHE A 83 -12.34 -1.04 -6.37
CA PHE A 83 -11.64 -0.71 -7.62
C PHE A 83 -11.83 -1.75 -8.72
N TYR A 84 -12.68 -2.75 -8.52
CA TYR A 84 -13.01 -3.68 -9.61
C TYR A 84 -13.59 -2.92 -10.81
N LYS A 85 -13.03 -3.18 -12.00
CA LYS A 85 -13.39 -2.52 -13.26
C LYS A 85 -13.29 -3.48 -14.43
N VAL A 86 -14.42 -4.06 -14.84
CA VAL A 86 -14.49 -5.12 -15.87
C VAL A 86 -13.81 -4.74 -17.18
N ASP A 87 -13.84 -3.48 -17.58
CA ASP A 87 -13.25 -3.04 -18.86
C ASP A 87 -11.72 -2.90 -18.83
N SER A 88 -11.08 -3.11 -17.67
CA SER A 88 -9.61 -3.07 -17.56
C SER A 88 -8.99 -4.45 -17.76
N LEU A 89 -7.77 -4.51 -18.31
CA LEU A 89 -7.09 -5.76 -18.70
C LEU A 89 -7.05 -6.84 -17.60
N PHE A 90 -6.95 -6.43 -16.33
CA PHE A 90 -6.90 -7.32 -15.15
C PHE A 90 -8.01 -7.01 -14.13
N HIS A 91 -9.12 -6.45 -14.62
CA HIS A 91 -10.28 -6.04 -13.83
C HIS A 91 -9.99 -5.12 -12.61
N CYS A 92 -8.85 -4.41 -12.61
CA CYS A 92 -8.43 -3.49 -11.56
C CYS A 92 -8.31 -2.05 -12.10
N GLY A 93 -9.17 -1.15 -11.63
CA GLY A 93 -9.17 0.26 -12.01
C GLY A 93 -7.98 1.08 -11.49
N ILE A 94 -7.22 0.54 -10.52
CA ILE A 94 -6.07 1.20 -9.90
C ILE A 94 -4.77 0.42 -10.08
N TYR A 95 -4.69 -0.46 -11.09
CA TYR A 95 -3.56 -1.38 -11.28
C TYR A 95 -2.16 -0.73 -11.16
N PRO A 96 -1.90 0.48 -11.70
CA PRO A 96 -0.60 1.14 -11.57
C PRO A 96 -0.24 1.54 -10.13
N ILE A 97 -1.22 1.96 -9.34
CA ILE A 97 -1.05 2.42 -7.95
C ILE A 97 -1.51 1.39 -6.92
N ARG A 98 -1.70 0.13 -7.34
CA ARG A 98 -2.19 -0.93 -6.46
C ARG A 98 -1.29 -1.09 -5.23
N PRO A 99 -1.88 -1.42 -4.06
CA PRO A 99 -1.12 -1.68 -2.84
C PRO A 99 -0.03 -2.73 -3.03
N PHE A 100 0.95 -2.75 -2.12
CA PHE A 100 2.07 -3.67 -2.11
C PHE A 100 1.60 -5.13 -2.19
N ILE A 101 0.66 -5.54 -1.34
CA ILE A 101 0.12 -6.92 -1.33
C ILE A 101 -0.51 -7.31 -2.67
N CYS A 102 -1.24 -6.39 -3.31
CA CYS A 102 -1.84 -6.60 -4.63
C CYS A 102 -0.80 -6.64 -5.75
N ARG A 103 0.37 -6.01 -5.54
CA ARG A 103 1.48 -5.96 -6.49
C ARG A 103 2.28 -7.25 -6.48
N THR A 104 2.56 -7.78 -5.30
CA THR A 104 3.30 -9.03 -5.10
C THR A 104 2.43 -10.28 -5.26
N PHE A 105 1.10 -10.12 -5.36
CA PHE A 105 0.18 -11.22 -5.54
C PHE A 105 0.53 -12.02 -6.80
N ALA A 106 0.74 -13.32 -6.64
CA ALA A 106 1.19 -14.26 -7.68
C ALA A 106 2.66 -14.16 -8.13
N PHE A 107 3.42 -13.15 -7.71
CA PHE A 107 4.80 -12.92 -8.19
C PHE A 107 5.78 -12.76 -7.03
N SER A 108 5.57 -13.49 -5.94
CA SER A 108 6.40 -13.39 -4.74
C SER A 108 6.83 -14.76 -4.22
N GLY A 109 7.80 -14.73 -3.32
CA GLY A 109 8.27 -15.89 -2.59
C GLY A 109 8.05 -15.75 -1.08
N LYS A 110 7.99 -16.89 -0.41
CA LYS A 110 7.99 -17.01 1.05
C LYS A 110 9.25 -17.74 1.50
N LYS A 111 9.96 -17.16 2.45
CA LYS A 111 11.12 -17.80 3.08
C LYS A 111 10.68 -19.00 3.93
N VAL A 112 11.27 -20.16 3.70
CA VAL A 112 11.06 -21.40 4.44
C VAL A 112 12.43 -21.99 4.76
N GLY A 113 12.94 -21.75 5.97
CA GLY A 113 14.33 -22.05 6.31
C GLY A 113 15.29 -21.19 5.48
N ASN A 114 16.21 -21.84 4.77
CA ASN A 114 17.15 -21.19 3.86
C ASN A 114 16.65 -21.07 2.42
N GLU A 115 15.46 -21.61 2.12
CA GLU A 115 14.90 -21.62 0.78
C GLU A 115 13.80 -20.55 0.61
N ILE A 116 13.58 -20.13 -0.63
CA ILE A 116 12.44 -19.30 -1.02
C ILE A 116 11.46 -20.17 -1.80
N LYS A 117 10.25 -20.34 -1.26
CA LYS A 117 9.15 -21.04 -1.94
C LYS A 117 8.30 -20.05 -2.72
N TYR A 118 8.11 -20.31 -4.00
CA TYR A 118 7.26 -19.53 -4.88
C TYR A 118 5.80 -19.54 -4.38
N SER A 119 5.14 -18.39 -4.46
CA SER A 119 3.74 -18.18 -4.05
C SER A 119 2.89 -17.75 -5.25
N PRO A 120 2.50 -18.68 -6.13
CA PRO A 120 1.63 -18.38 -7.27
C PRO A 120 0.21 -18.05 -6.82
N CYS A 121 -0.57 -17.36 -7.67
CA CYS A 121 -2.01 -17.35 -7.49
C CYS A 121 -2.63 -18.64 -8.05
N LEU A 122 -3.78 -19.04 -7.49
CA LEU A 122 -4.48 -20.27 -7.88
C LEU A 122 -4.79 -20.35 -9.38
N ARG A 123 -5.07 -19.22 -10.03
CA ARG A 123 -5.33 -19.17 -11.48
C ARG A 123 -4.08 -19.54 -12.28
N ILE A 124 -2.94 -18.92 -11.96
CA ILE A 124 -1.66 -19.23 -12.58
C ILE A 124 -1.26 -20.68 -12.29
N GLN A 125 -1.39 -21.14 -11.05
CA GLN A 125 -1.02 -22.50 -10.67
C GLN A 125 -1.80 -23.56 -11.45
N HIS A 126 -3.09 -23.33 -11.73
CA HIS A 126 -3.92 -24.27 -12.48
C HIS A 126 -3.73 -24.17 -14.00
N GLN A 127 -3.53 -22.97 -14.55
CA GLN A 127 -3.44 -22.78 -16.00
C GLN A 127 -2.02 -22.95 -16.54
N CYS A 128 -1.00 -22.71 -15.71
CA CYS A 128 0.42 -22.74 -16.06
C CYS A 128 1.22 -23.57 -15.02
N PRO A 129 0.89 -24.86 -14.82
CA PRO A 129 1.53 -25.68 -13.78
C PRO A 129 3.02 -25.94 -14.08
N ASP A 130 3.39 -26.10 -15.35
CA ASP A 130 4.77 -26.35 -15.75
C ASP A 130 5.64 -25.11 -15.56
N GLU A 131 5.18 -23.94 -15.98
CA GLU A 131 5.85 -22.66 -15.76
C GLU A 131 5.94 -22.33 -14.27
N THR A 132 4.94 -22.71 -13.47
CA THR A 132 4.98 -22.58 -12.01
C THR A 132 6.08 -23.45 -11.39
N ARG A 133 6.27 -24.67 -11.89
CA ARG A 133 7.37 -25.55 -11.45
C ARG A 133 8.73 -24.98 -11.88
N ILE A 134 8.86 -24.54 -13.13
CA ILE A 134 10.09 -23.92 -13.65
C ILE A 134 10.43 -22.64 -12.87
N ALA A 135 9.44 -21.84 -12.52
CA ALA A 135 9.63 -20.65 -11.68
C ALA A 135 10.27 -21.00 -10.34
N GLN A 136 9.80 -22.06 -9.68
CA GLN A 136 10.42 -22.54 -8.44
C GLN A 136 11.87 -22.99 -8.65
N GLU A 137 12.16 -23.67 -9.76
CA GLU A 137 13.53 -24.11 -10.09
C GLU A 137 14.46 -22.91 -10.31
N TYR A 138 14.03 -21.90 -11.05
CA TYR A 138 14.82 -20.68 -11.25
C TYR A 138 15.04 -19.91 -9.94
N ILE A 139 14.03 -19.83 -9.06
CA ILE A 139 14.20 -19.23 -7.72
C ILE A 139 15.27 -19.98 -6.93
N SER A 140 15.24 -21.32 -6.94
CA SER A 140 16.27 -22.15 -6.29
C SER A 140 17.67 -21.97 -6.89
N GLN A 141 17.76 -21.56 -8.15
CA GLN A 141 19.01 -21.23 -8.85
C GLN A 141 19.44 -19.77 -8.70
N GLY A 142 18.71 -18.96 -7.91
CA GLY A 142 19.07 -17.57 -7.60
C GLY A 142 18.29 -16.51 -8.37
N LEU A 143 17.21 -16.86 -9.08
CA LEU A 143 16.27 -15.87 -9.62
C LEU A 143 15.62 -15.13 -8.44
N ILE A 144 15.82 -13.82 -8.40
CA ILE A 144 15.30 -12.97 -7.33
C ILE A 144 13.79 -12.80 -7.51
N VAL A 145 13.06 -13.01 -6.43
CA VAL A 145 11.64 -12.67 -6.31
C VAL A 145 11.39 -11.83 -5.07
N PRO A 146 10.37 -10.96 -5.09
CA PRO A 146 9.94 -10.22 -3.90
C PRO A 146 9.58 -11.17 -2.75
N VAL A 147 10.16 -10.94 -1.58
CA VAL A 147 9.78 -11.63 -0.33
C VAL A 147 9.07 -10.63 0.57
N TYR A 148 7.82 -10.92 0.95
CA TYR A 148 6.93 -9.96 1.60
C TYR A 148 7.57 -9.23 2.77
N ASN A 149 8.13 -9.95 3.75
CA ASN A 149 8.69 -9.33 4.96
C ASN A 149 9.95 -8.49 4.68
N GLU A 150 10.73 -8.84 3.66
CA GLU A 150 11.96 -8.13 3.30
C GLU A 150 11.63 -6.84 2.54
N GLU A 151 10.68 -6.91 1.60
CA GLU A 151 10.22 -5.77 0.84
C GLU A 151 9.38 -4.80 1.68
N TYR A 152 8.52 -5.31 2.57
CA TYR A 152 7.68 -4.49 3.42
C TYR A 152 8.49 -3.69 4.44
N ALA A 153 9.64 -4.21 4.89
CA ALA A 153 10.55 -3.46 5.75
C ALA A 153 11.03 -2.14 5.10
N LYS A 154 11.13 -2.09 3.77
CA LYS A 154 11.48 -0.87 3.03
C LYS A 154 10.35 0.17 3.10
N ILE A 155 9.10 -0.27 3.08
CA ILE A 155 7.93 0.62 3.27
C ILE A 155 7.92 1.19 4.69
N CYS A 156 8.22 0.37 5.71
CA CYS A 156 8.33 0.82 7.10
C CYS A 156 9.42 1.89 7.32
N GLN A 157 10.45 1.95 6.46
CA GLN A 157 11.50 2.97 6.55
C GLN A 157 11.05 4.36 6.10
N ILE A 158 9.99 4.45 5.28
CA ILE A 158 9.43 5.74 4.85
C ILE A 158 8.76 6.46 6.02
N ASP A 159 7.84 5.75 6.69
CA ASP A 159 7.16 6.24 7.88
C ASP A 159 6.64 5.03 8.66
N PHE A 160 7.32 4.68 9.74
CA PHE A 160 7.01 3.50 10.54
C PHE A 160 5.58 3.52 11.08
N LEU A 161 5.08 4.67 11.53
CA LEU A 161 3.74 4.76 12.13
C LEU A 161 2.66 4.55 11.06
N LEU A 162 2.76 5.25 9.93
CA LEU A 162 1.80 5.11 8.84
C LEU A 162 1.88 3.75 8.16
N ALA A 163 3.07 3.16 8.06
CA ALA A 163 3.27 1.84 7.48
C ALA A 163 2.73 0.74 8.40
N THR A 164 2.83 0.87 9.72
CA THR A 164 2.35 -0.17 10.65
C THR A 164 0.88 -0.03 11.06
N ASP A 165 0.22 1.10 10.73
CA ASP A 165 -1.21 1.30 10.89
C ASP A 165 -1.99 0.55 9.78
N MET A 166 -2.23 -0.74 10.01
CA MET A 166 -2.82 -1.67 9.05
C MET A 166 -4.31 -1.87 9.28
N HIS A 167 -5.11 -1.72 8.21
CA HIS A 167 -6.56 -1.99 8.22
C HIS A 167 -6.99 -2.65 6.90
N PRO A 168 -8.24 -3.16 6.80
CA PRO A 168 -8.82 -3.52 5.52
C PRO A 168 -8.74 -2.36 4.52
N LEU A 169 -8.60 -2.69 3.24
CA LEU A 169 -8.39 -1.76 2.12
C LEU A 169 -9.25 -0.50 2.21
N ILE A 170 -10.57 -0.68 2.33
CA ILE A 170 -11.53 0.43 2.36
C ILE A 170 -11.22 1.34 3.55
N ARG A 171 -11.00 0.75 4.73
CA ARG A 171 -10.76 1.50 5.96
C ARG A 171 -9.46 2.30 5.92
N SER A 172 -8.37 1.72 5.42
CA SER A 172 -7.09 2.43 5.27
C SER A 172 -7.22 3.63 4.31
N ILE A 173 -8.02 3.49 3.25
CA ILE A 173 -8.27 4.57 2.28
C ILE A 173 -9.14 5.67 2.90
N GLU A 174 -10.18 5.35 3.69
CA GLU A 174 -11.00 6.37 4.38
C GLU A 174 -10.17 7.23 5.34
N ILE A 175 -9.30 6.59 6.14
CA ILE A 175 -8.38 7.28 7.05
C ILE A 175 -7.47 8.18 6.22
N ALA A 176 -6.86 7.65 5.16
CA ALA A 176 -5.95 8.39 4.30
C ALA A 176 -6.62 9.56 3.56
N LEU A 177 -7.87 9.42 3.11
CA LEU A 177 -8.64 10.51 2.48
C LEU A 177 -8.86 11.66 3.47
N SER A 178 -9.19 11.35 4.73
CA SER A 178 -9.34 12.37 5.77
C SER A 178 -8.03 13.14 5.97
N GLU A 179 -6.90 12.43 6.05
CA GLU A 179 -5.55 13.01 6.17
C GLU A 179 -5.17 13.88 4.96
N VAL A 180 -5.40 13.39 3.75
CA VAL A 180 -5.09 14.11 2.50
C VAL A 180 -5.97 15.35 2.38
N ILE A 181 -7.27 15.25 2.60
CA ILE A 181 -8.22 16.39 2.52
C ILE A 181 -7.85 17.44 3.58
N VAL A 182 -7.73 17.05 4.86
CA VAL A 182 -7.37 17.97 5.94
C VAL A 182 -6.06 18.68 5.64
N SER A 183 -5.02 17.96 5.19
CA SER A 183 -3.71 18.58 4.86
C SER A 183 -3.78 19.57 3.68
N LYS A 184 -4.78 19.44 2.82
CA LYS A 184 -5.01 20.36 1.70
C LYS A 184 -5.89 21.55 2.10
N ASP A 185 -6.88 21.32 2.96
CA ASP A 185 -7.87 22.32 3.46
C ASP A 185 -7.37 23.16 4.64
N THR A 186 -6.42 22.68 5.45
CA THR A 186 -5.73 23.52 6.46
C THR A 186 -4.90 24.64 5.81
N ARG A 187 -4.78 24.65 4.47
CA ARG A 187 -4.29 25.81 3.71
C ARG A 187 -5.38 26.86 3.44
N GLN A 188 -6.63 26.59 3.79
CA GLN A 188 -7.78 27.50 3.62
C GLN A 188 -8.57 27.79 4.89
N LYS A 189 -8.47 27.01 5.98
CA LYS A 189 -9.00 27.38 7.31
C LYS A 189 -8.43 26.49 8.41
N GLU A 190 -7.87 27.11 9.45
CA GLU A 190 -7.72 26.47 10.75
C GLU A 190 -9.12 26.20 11.35
N ASN A 191 -9.26 25.04 12.01
CA ASN A 191 -10.42 24.51 12.73
C ASN A 191 -11.43 23.64 11.96
N SER A 192 -11.18 22.33 11.96
CA SER A 192 -12.11 21.33 12.55
C SER A 192 -11.50 19.93 12.46
N PHE A 193 -11.03 19.40 13.59
CA PHE A 193 -10.49 18.03 13.64
C PHE A 193 -11.63 17.02 13.76
N SER A 194 -11.86 16.26 12.69
CA SER A 194 -12.64 15.03 12.72
C SER A 194 -11.78 13.91 13.33
N CYS A 195 -12.31 13.24 14.35
CA CYS A 195 -11.63 12.19 15.10
C CYS A 195 -11.62 10.88 14.29
N SER A 196 -10.53 10.61 13.58
CA SER A 196 -10.25 9.27 13.06
C SER A 196 -9.71 8.39 14.21
N ASN A 197 -10.39 7.28 14.50
CA ASN A 197 -9.92 6.27 15.46
C ASN A 197 -8.81 5.38 14.85
N SER A 198 -7.76 5.97 14.27
CA SER A 198 -6.59 5.21 13.79
C SER A 198 -5.46 5.24 14.82
N PHE A 199 -4.59 4.25 14.79
CA PHE A 199 -3.43 4.20 15.69
C PHE A 199 -2.54 5.43 15.45
N THR A 200 -2.30 5.80 14.18
CA THR A 200 -1.53 6.98 13.83
C THR A 200 -2.13 8.27 14.41
N ALA A 201 -3.45 8.44 14.28
CA ALA A 201 -4.13 9.63 14.80
C ALA A 201 -4.02 9.73 16.33
N LEU A 202 -4.15 8.60 17.02
CA LEU A 202 -3.97 8.54 18.47
C LEU A 202 -2.53 8.90 18.88
N VAL A 203 -1.52 8.31 18.24
CA VAL A 203 -0.11 8.59 18.54
C VAL A 203 0.23 10.05 18.27
N ARG A 204 -0.21 10.63 17.14
CA ARG A 204 -0.01 12.06 16.85
C ARG A 204 -0.62 12.95 17.93
N LYS A 205 -1.86 12.68 18.33
CA LYS A 205 -2.52 13.42 19.40
C LYS A 205 -1.77 13.35 20.74
N ILE A 206 -1.13 12.21 21.03
CA ILE A 206 -0.27 12.05 22.22
C ILE A 206 1.02 12.86 22.06
N LEU A 207 1.70 12.76 20.92
CA LEU A 207 2.94 13.50 20.65
C LEU A 207 2.73 15.01 20.64
N GLU A 208 1.63 15.50 20.07
CA GLU A 208 1.24 16.92 20.08
C GLU A 208 0.99 17.43 21.51
N LYS A 209 0.33 16.62 22.36
CA LYS A 209 0.14 16.94 23.77
C LYS A 209 1.43 16.86 24.59
N ALA A 210 2.37 16.01 24.17
CA ALA A 210 3.65 15.80 24.83
C ALA A 210 4.70 16.88 24.48
N ASN A 211 4.38 17.84 23.61
CA ASN A 211 5.28 18.93 23.24
C ASN A 211 4.81 20.30 23.80
N PRO A 212 4.82 20.53 25.14
CA PRO A 212 4.82 21.89 25.66
C PRO A 212 6.24 22.45 25.51
N VAL A 213 6.39 23.45 24.64
CA VAL A 213 7.57 24.33 24.63
C VAL A 213 7.74 24.91 26.04
N SER A 214 8.84 24.56 26.73
CA SER A 214 9.55 25.35 27.76
C SER A 214 10.26 24.41 28.75
N LEU A 215 11.55 24.13 28.56
CA LEU A 215 12.47 23.77 29.65
C LEU A 215 13.94 23.97 29.23
N TYR A 216 14.30 25.15 28.71
CA TYR A 216 15.69 25.64 28.74
C TYR A 216 15.68 27.17 28.81
N SER A 217 15.38 27.71 29.99
CA SER A 217 15.85 29.04 30.38
C SER A 217 17.24 28.86 31.00
N VAL A 218 18.27 29.06 30.17
CA VAL A 218 19.65 29.23 30.66
C VAL A 218 19.66 30.54 31.46
N LYS A 219 19.67 30.44 32.79
CA LYS A 219 19.94 31.59 33.66
C LYS A 219 21.41 31.94 33.50
N ASN A 220 21.66 33.14 32.98
CA ASN A 220 22.90 33.87 33.22
C ASN A 220 23.16 33.93 34.74
N GLY A 221 24.35 33.54 35.16
CA GLY A 221 24.78 33.58 36.55
C GLY A 221 26.30 33.75 36.60
N GLU A 222 26.71 34.99 36.83
CA GLU A 222 28.07 35.44 37.13
C GLU A 222 28.68 34.63 38.27
N VAL A 223 30.00 34.41 38.21
CA VAL A 223 30.80 33.97 39.36
C VAL A 223 31.86 35.03 39.60
N ILE A 224 31.79 35.62 40.80
CA ILE A 224 32.81 36.44 41.46
C ILE A 224 34.02 35.54 41.77
#